data_AF-A0A4Y3JBD2-F1
#
_entry.id   AF-A0A4Y3JBD2-F1
#
_cell.length_a   1.000
_cell.length_b   1.000
_cell.length_c   1.000
_cell.angle_alpha   90.00
_cell.angle_beta   90.00
_cell.angle_gamma   90.00
#
_symmetry.space_group_name_H-M   'P 1'
#
loop_
_entity.id
_entity.type
_entity.pdbx_description
1 polymer ?
#
loop_
_entity_poly.entity_id
_entity_poly.type
_entity_poly.pdbx_seq_one_letter_code
_entity_poly.pdbx_strand_id
1 'polypeptide(L)' 'MPLQEIALSDKEKEIVQEVQKTLGLPTIEETIEYLARERIQELLGKLAGQELRKTNRHLF' A
#
# COMPACT_ATOMS: atom_id res chain seq x y z
N MET A 1 9.15 -4.92 11.28
CA MET A 1 8.08 -5.75 10.68
C MET A 1 8.50 -7.21 10.75
N PRO A 2 7.58 -8.17 10.94
CA PRO A 2 7.94 -9.58 10.83
C PRO A 2 8.51 -9.86 9.44
N LEU A 3 9.46 -10.79 9.35
CA LEU A 3 9.98 -11.24 8.06
C LEU A 3 8.89 -12.03 7.34
N GLN A 4 8.54 -11.61 6.12
CA GLN A 4 7.53 -12.28 5.31
C GLN A 4 8.10 -12.60 3.94
N GLU A 5 8.07 -13.87 3.58
CA GLU A 5 8.44 -14.30 2.23
C GLU A 5 7.34 -13.93 1.24
N ILE A 6 7.73 -13.32 0.13
CA ILE A 6 6.84 -12.90 -0.95
C ILE A 6 7.41 -13.45 -2.26
N ALA A 7 6.60 -14.23 -2.97
CA ALA A 7 6.89 -14.64 -4.33
C ALA A 7 6.28 -13.62 -5.30
N LEU A 8 7.10 -13.08 -6.20
CA LEU A 8 6.66 -12.23 -7.29
C LEU A 8 6.83 -13.00 -8.60
N SER A 9 5.84 -12.91 -9.48
CA SER A 9 6.03 -13.27 -10.88
C SER A 9 7.04 -12.33 -11.55
N ASP A 10 7.58 -12.75 -12.70
CA ASP A 10 8.56 -11.94 -13.44
C ASP A 10 8.01 -10.54 -13.78
N LYS A 11 6.74 -10.48 -14.18
CA LYS A 11 6.06 -9.22 -14.50
C LYS A 11 5.84 -8.33 -13.27
N GLU A 12 5.46 -8.91 -12.13
CA GLU A 12 5.33 -8.14 -10.89
C GLU A 12 6.68 -7.58 -10.45
N LYS A 13 7.74 -8.37 -10.60
CA LYS A 13 9.11 -7.94 -10.30
C LYS A 13 9.56 -6.78 -11.19
N GLU A 14 9.27 -6.83 -12.49
CA GLU A 14 9.55 -5.73 -13.42
C GLU A 14 8.84 -4.44 -12.99
N ILE A 15 7.54 -4.51 -12.67
CA ILE A 15 6.76 -3.36 -12.21
C ILE A 15 7.37 -2.77 -10.93
N VAL A 16 7.74 -3.60 -9.96
CA VAL A 16 8.37 -3.15 -8.71
C VAL A 16 9.71 -2.47 -8.98
N GLN A 17 10.50 -2.96 -9.94
CA GLN A 17 11.77 -2.33 -10.32
C GLN A 17 11.58 -0.99 -11.03
N GLU A 18 10.52 -0.83 -11.84
CA GLU A 18 10.18 0.47 -12.43
C GLU A 18 9.80 1.50 -11.36
N VAL A 19 8.99 1.09 -10.38
CA VAL A 19 8.63 1.93 -9.23
C VAL A 19 9.88 2.26 -8.41
N GLN A 20 10.75 1.29 -8.15
CA GLN A 20 12.00 1.49 -7.42
C GLN A 20 12.85 2.59 -8.09
N LYS A 21 13.06 2.49 -9.41
CA LYS A 21 13.83 3.49 -10.18
C LYS A 21 13.16 4.86 -10.15
N THR A 22 11.83 4.91 -10.26
CA THR A 22 11.06 6.15 -10.27
C THR A 22 11.14 6.89 -8.93
N LEU A 23 11.11 6.15 -7.82
CA LEU A 23 11.16 6.70 -6.47
C LEU A 23 12.59 6.83 -5.92
N GLY A 24 13.60 6.30 -6.63
CA GLY A 24 15.00 6.33 -6.19
C GLY A 24 15.27 5.48 -4.95
N LEU A 25 14.50 4.39 -4.76
CA LEU A 25 14.60 3.56 -3.56
C LEU A 25 15.79 2.57 -3.64
N PRO A 26 16.58 2.42 -2.55
CA PRO A 26 17.77 1.57 -2.52
C PRO A 26 17.54 0.11 -2.88
N THR A 27 16.45 -0.50 -2.40
CA THR A 27 16.20 -1.94 -2.60
C THR A 27 14.75 -2.24 -3.03
N ILE A 28 14.55 -3.46 -3.57
CA ILE A 28 13.23 -3.97 -3.90
C ILE A 28 12.39 -4.13 -2.62
N GLU A 29 13.00 -4.57 -1.52
CA GLU A 29 12.36 -4.76 -0.23
C GLU A 29 11.82 -3.45 0.33
N GLU A 30 12.61 -2.37 0.28
CA GLU A 30 12.17 -1.04 0.71
C GLU A 30 11.04 -0.50 -0.20
N THR A 31 11.09 -0.84 -1.49
CA THR A 31 10.02 -0.48 -2.44
C THR A 31 8.72 -1.20 -2.10
N ILE A 32 8.78 -2.51 -1.80
CA ILE A 32 7.61 -3.29 -1.37
C ILE A 32 7.06 -2.74 -0.05
N GLU A 33 7.93 -2.42 0.92
CA GLU A 33 7.50 -1.83 2.19
C GLU A 33 6.81 -0.48 1.99
N TYR A 34 7.38 0.39 1.16
CA TYR A 34 6.77 1.67 0.80
C TYR A 34 5.38 1.48 0.20
N LEU A 35 5.25 0.61 -0.81
CA LEU A 35 3.97 0.33 -1.47
C LEU A 35 2.93 -0.25 -0.51
N ALA A 36 3.34 -1.15 0.39
CA ALA A 36 2.46 -1.71 1.41
C ALA A 36 1.95 -0.63 2.37
N ARG A 37 2.82 0.28 2.82
CA ARG A 37 2.44 1.40 3.70
C ARG A 37 1.44 2.33 3.03
N GLU A 38 1.69 2.73 1.78
CA GLU A 38 0.77 3.59 1.00
C GLU A 38 -0.62 2.92 0.88
N ARG A 39 -0.65 1.62 0.58
CA ARG A 39 -1.91 0.87 0.48
C ARG A 39 -2.65 0.80 1.81
N ILE A 40 -1.95 0.58 2.92
CA ILE A 40 -2.55 0.57 4.25
C ILE A 40 -3.15 1.95 4.57
N GLN A 41 -2.44 3.03 4.30
CA GLN A 41 -2.96 4.39 4.52
C GLN A 41 -4.21 4.67 3.68
N GLU A 42 -4.21 4.28 2.41
CA GLU A 42 -5.37 4.41 1.52
C GLU A 42 -6.59 3.65 2.07
N LEU A 43 -6.40 2.41 2.53
CA LEU A 43 -7.47 1.59 3.10
C LEU A 43 -8.01 2.17 4.42
N LEU A 44 -7.13 2.65 5.30
CA LEU A 44 -7.50 3.32 6.54
C LEU A 44 -8.29 4.61 6.27
N GLY A 45 -7.85 5.42 5.32
CA GLY A 45 -8.56 6.63 4.92
C GLY A 45 -9.96 6.34 4.37
N LYS A 46 -10.09 5.29 3.53
CA LYS A 46 -11.40 4.83 3.02
C LYS A 46 -12.30 4.35 4.15
N LEU A 47 -11.78 3.58 5.10
CA LEU A 47 -12.54 3.08 6.24
C LEU A 47 -13.04 4.24 7.12
N ALA A 48 -12.15 5.17 7.47
CA ALA A 48 -12.52 6.36 8.25
C ALA A 48 -13.60 7.20 7.54
N GLY A 49 -13.46 7.43 6.23
CA GLY A 49 -14.46 8.14 5.43
C GLY A 49 -15.81 7.40 5.36
N GLN A 50 -15.80 6.07 5.30
CA GLN A 50 -17.02 5.26 5.34
C GLN A 50 -17.70 5.34 6.72
N GLU A 51 -16.94 5.27 7.80
CA GLU A 51 -17.49 5.39 9.16
C GLU A 51 -18.12 6.77 9.39
N LEU A 52 -17.46 7.86 8.98
CA LEU A 52 -18.04 9.21 9.04
C LEU A 52 -19.37 9.31 8.28
N ARG A 53 -19.50 8.65 7.12
CA ARG A 53 -20.76 8.63 6.35
C ARG A 53 -21.86 7.82 7.03
N LYS A 54 -21.52 6.71 7.70
CA LYS A 54 -22.50 5.91 8.46
C LYS A 54 -23.01 6.67 9.68
N THR A 55 -22.12 7.28 10.46
CA THR A 55 -22.51 8.08 11.64
C THR A 55 -23.42 9.25 11.26
N ASN A 56 -23.10 9.96 10.17
CA ASN A 56 -23.96 11.05 9.69
C ASN A 56 -25.32 10.57 9.16
N ARG A 57 -25.43 9.36 8.58
CA ARG A 57 -26.72 8.81 8.12
C ARG A 57 -27.67 8.40 9.25
N HIS A 58 -27.18 8.19 10.46
CA HIS A 58 -28.01 7.86 11.62
C HIS A 58 -28.41 9.10 12.44
N LEU A 59 -27.93 10.29 12.07
CA LEU A 59 -28.26 11.57 12.71
C LEU A 59 -29.33 12.37 11.95
N PHE A 60 -29.96 11.79 10.92
CA PHE A 60 -31.10 12.36 10.19
C PHE A 60 -32.26 11.38 10.15
#